data_AF-A0A960TJK0-F1
#
_entry.id   AF-A0A960TJK0-F1
#
_cell.length_a   1.000
_cell.length_b   1.000
_cell.length_c   1.000
_cell.angle_alpha   90.00
_cell.angle_beta   90.00
_cell.angle_gamma   90.00
#
_symmetry.space_group_name_H-M   'P 1'
#
loop_
_entity.id
_entity.type
_entity.pdbx_description
1 polymer ?
#
loop_
_entity_poly.entity_id
_entity_poly.type
_entity_poly.pdbx_seq_one_letter_code
_entity_poly.pdbx_strand_id
1 'polypeptide(L)'
;MKNNNHEFDVHLISHAGLTPIDAYLQRAELLNLKPDAIIYPLNYIDFRLFRKHELLKDSLLSEENEGILIRDALDFQQAPQVKHSNPSGVLTDFYSYLNPEEIGFFLSSSIFSSYRYRELIAHNVIRYLDHRNSRNTRYFWYQGVQIPERVSTLGWTGRQFSFRVIEKMVTQGVYFQIVPEVLEDGKLHFQIIENGQYEEFTLLGYGWKEFRIPSKYLNKFITIELKKTWRPNLASGDRFDYAREEKGVRIQETFGLESPRQNYHIYREERSEDLRFLKMNRNEYREYFEYRLLSDRHLRPGMVTLHIYKESKLKLNQEKFSPLFQYRYLKLFSEYCNENHLKLILIHNPENPVSLEWYNTSEFFRDQEVFFQSLKNEYVYYKDLSSYLDEQDFSDYHHMTYPGMEKMNPKYARIVEEVFRNE
;
A
#
# COMPACT_ATOMS: atom_id res chain seq x y z
N MET A 1 -4.48 -22.85 -14.17
CA MET A 1 -5.27 -23.34 -15.31
C MET A 1 -4.29 -23.62 -16.44
N LYS A 2 -4.30 -24.82 -17.04
CA LYS A 2 -3.62 -25.07 -18.31
C LYS A 2 -4.64 -24.80 -19.41
N ASN A 3 -4.54 -23.64 -20.06
CA ASN A 3 -4.97 -23.47 -21.45
C ASN A 3 -4.42 -22.15 -22.01
N ASN A 4 -3.78 -22.29 -23.17
CA ASN A 4 -3.12 -21.30 -24.04
C ASN A 4 -1.75 -20.80 -23.57
N ASN A 5 -0.70 -21.29 -24.24
CA ASN A 5 0.70 -20.83 -24.19
C ASN A 5 0.84 -19.40 -24.78
N HIS A 6 0.16 -18.41 -24.21
CA HIS A 6 0.54 -17.02 -24.41
C HIS A 6 1.42 -16.62 -23.23
N GLU A 7 2.72 -16.50 -23.49
CA GLU A 7 3.62 -15.81 -22.55
C GLU A 7 3.27 -14.32 -22.62
N PHE A 8 2.77 -13.77 -21.52
CA PHE A 8 2.57 -12.34 -21.37
C PHE A 8 3.81 -11.77 -20.69
N ASP A 9 4.43 -10.76 -21.30
CA ASP A 9 5.37 -9.89 -20.59
C ASP A 9 4.56 -8.78 -19.90
N VAL A 10 4.71 -8.67 -18.58
CA VAL A 10 3.93 -7.72 -17.77
C VAL A 10 4.86 -6.65 -17.25
N HIS A 11 4.79 -5.47 -17.86
CA HIS A 11 5.48 -4.29 -17.38
C HIS A 11 4.61 -3.57 -16.34
N LEU A 12 4.96 -3.73 -15.06
CA LEU A 12 4.32 -3.00 -13.97
C LEU A 12 4.90 -1.59 -13.86
N ILE A 13 4.13 -0.60 -14.32
CA ILE A 13 4.44 0.81 -14.11
C ILE A 13 3.72 1.25 -12.83
N SER A 14 4.38 0.99 -11.70
CA SER A 14 3.86 1.34 -10.39
C SER A 14 4.41 2.69 -9.94
N HIS A 15 3.54 3.70 -9.87
CA HIS A 15 3.78 4.95 -9.16
C HIS A 15 2.90 4.99 -7.89
N ALA A 16 3.35 5.68 -6.85
CA ALA A 16 2.51 5.90 -5.68
C ALA A 16 1.37 6.87 -6.09
N GLY A 17 0.19 6.32 -6.42
CA GLY A 17 -0.99 7.08 -6.82
C GLY A 17 -0.90 7.68 -8.22
N LEU A 18 -0.87 6.85 -9.28
CA LEU A 18 -0.94 7.30 -10.68
C LEU A 18 -2.34 7.86 -10.99
N THR A 19 -2.53 9.17 -10.78
CA THR A 19 -3.82 9.83 -11.01
C THR A 19 -4.12 9.99 -12.52
N PRO A 20 -5.35 10.27 -12.95
CA PRO A 20 -5.65 10.40 -14.38
C PRO A 20 -4.83 11.48 -15.12
N ILE A 21 -4.54 12.62 -14.49
CA ILE A 21 -3.63 13.64 -15.03
C ILE A 21 -2.22 13.07 -15.22
N ASP A 22 -1.79 12.18 -14.33
CA ASP A 22 -0.49 11.55 -14.39
C ASP A 22 -0.41 10.53 -15.53
N ALA A 23 -1.43 9.68 -15.68
CA ALA A 23 -1.56 8.75 -16.80
C ALA A 23 -1.56 9.51 -18.14
N TYR A 24 -2.31 10.62 -18.21
CA TYR A 24 -2.32 11.49 -19.38
C TYR A 24 -0.94 12.07 -19.68
N LEU A 25 -0.21 12.56 -18.68
CA LEU A 25 1.16 13.06 -18.88
C LEU A 25 2.13 11.98 -19.36
N GLN A 26 1.94 10.72 -18.97
CA GLN A 26 2.80 9.60 -19.38
C GLN A 26 2.36 8.93 -20.70
N ARG A 27 1.26 9.36 -21.32
CA ARG A 27 0.63 8.71 -22.49
C ARG A 27 1.60 8.35 -23.62
N ALA A 28 2.53 9.25 -23.95
CA ALA A 28 3.52 9.01 -25.01
C ALA A 28 4.59 7.98 -24.60
N GLU A 29 5.02 8.00 -23.34
CA GLU A 29 5.95 6.99 -22.80
C GLU A 29 5.29 5.61 -22.79
N LEU A 30 4.02 5.54 -22.36
CA LEU A 30 3.22 4.32 -22.37
C LEU A 30 3.08 3.75 -23.79
N LEU A 31 2.79 4.60 -24.79
CA LEU A 31 2.73 4.17 -26.18
C LEU A 31 4.08 3.65 -26.70
N ASN A 32 5.19 4.29 -26.31
CA ASN A 32 6.53 3.89 -26.74
C ASN A 32 6.96 2.50 -26.22
N LEU A 33 6.35 2.03 -25.12
CA LEU A 33 6.54 0.67 -24.63
C LEU A 33 5.88 -0.39 -25.53
N LYS A 34 5.03 0.04 -26.47
CA LYS A 34 4.24 -0.82 -27.37
C LYS A 34 3.47 -1.93 -26.62
N PRO A 35 2.70 -1.59 -25.58
CA PRO A 35 1.93 -2.59 -24.85
C PRO A 35 0.76 -3.10 -25.68
N ASP A 36 0.42 -4.38 -25.53
CA ASP A 36 -0.80 -4.95 -26.12
C ASP A 36 -2.08 -4.41 -25.45
N ALA A 37 -1.98 -4.04 -24.17
CA ALA A 37 -3.03 -3.38 -23.41
C ALA A 37 -2.47 -2.62 -22.18
N ILE A 38 -3.19 -1.59 -21.76
CA ILE A 38 -2.99 -0.88 -20.49
C ILE A 38 -4.11 -1.28 -19.54
N ILE A 39 -3.76 -1.75 -18.34
CA ILE A 39 -4.72 -2.01 -17.26
C ILE A 39 -4.66 -0.83 -16.29
N TYR A 40 -5.77 -0.15 -16.08
CA TYR A 40 -5.83 1.03 -15.21
C TYR A 40 -6.91 0.89 -14.13
N PRO A 41 -6.55 0.38 -12.94
CA PRO A 41 -7.44 0.36 -11.77
C PRO A 41 -7.68 1.77 -11.24
N LEU A 42 -8.95 2.15 -11.11
CA LEU A 42 -9.42 3.44 -10.64
C LEU A 42 -9.89 3.30 -9.19
N ASN A 43 -9.24 4.00 -8.27
CA ASN A 43 -9.69 4.15 -6.88
C ASN A 43 -10.22 5.56 -6.66
N TYR A 44 -11.09 5.73 -5.65
CA TYR A 44 -11.56 7.05 -5.22
C TYR A 44 -10.42 8.06 -5.02
N ILE A 45 -9.31 7.61 -4.44
CA ILE A 45 -8.18 8.46 -4.10
C ILE A 45 -7.51 9.09 -5.34
N ASP A 46 -7.57 8.41 -6.49
CA ASP A 46 -6.92 8.83 -7.73
C ASP A 46 -7.59 10.10 -8.30
N PHE A 47 -8.87 10.33 -7.99
CA PHE A 47 -9.60 11.53 -8.42
C PHE A 47 -9.35 12.75 -7.52
N ARG A 48 -8.62 12.58 -6.40
CA ARG A 48 -8.22 13.65 -5.47
C ARG A 48 -9.38 14.57 -5.05
N LEU A 49 -10.59 14.04 -4.92
CA LEU A 49 -11.79 14.82 -4.57
C LEU A 49 -11.70 15.45 -3.17
N PHE A 50 -10.92 14.85 -2.28
CA PHE A 50 -10.62 15.46 -0.99
C PHE A 50 -9.90 16.81 -1.11
N ARG A 51 -9.00 16.97 -2.09
CA ARG A 51 -8.32 18.26 -2.35
C ARG A 51 -9.28 19.31 -2.88
N LYS A 52 -10.26 18.90 -3.70
CA LYS A 52 -11.36 19.78 -4.12
C LYS A 52 -12.06 20.35 -2.88
N HIS A 53 -12.42 19.51 -1.91
CA HIS A 53 -13.12 19.95 -0.71
C HIS A 53 -12.26 20.84 0.20
N GLU A 54 -10.96 20.57 0.31
CA GLU A 54 -10.04 21.39 1.10
C GLU A 54 -9.75 22.76 0.48
N LEU A 55 -9.49 22.80 -0.83
CA LEU A 55 -9.03 24.00 -1.52
C LEU A 55 -10.18 24.91 -1.96
N LEU A 56 -11.30 24.33 -2.39
CA LEU A 56 -12.45 25.09 -2.88
C LEU A 56 -13.49 25.40 -1.78
N LYS A 57 -13.33 24.84 -0.56
CA LYS A 57 -14.16 25.10 0.63
C LYS A 57 -15.66 25.19 0.31
N ASP A 58 -16.20 24.11 -0.26
CA ASP A 58 -17.61 23.94 -0.66
C ASP A 58 -18.06 24.74 -1.90
N SER A 59 -17.16 25.44 -2.59
CA SER A 59 -17.46 25.99 -3.92
C SER A 59 -17.66 24.86 -4.93
N LEU A 60 -18.64 25.03 -5.84
CA LEU A 60 -18.83 24.11 -6.96
C LEU A 60 -17.58 24.12 -7.86
N LEU A 61 -17.19 22.94 -8.33
CA LEU A 61 -16.12 22.80 -9.30
C LEU A 61 -16.61 23.34 -10.66
N SER A 62 -15.88 24.30 -11.21
CA SER A 62 -16.13 24.92 -12.51
C SER A 62 -14.83 25.03 -13.30
N GLU A 63 -14.91 25.29 -14.60
CA GLU A 63 -13.71 25.49 -15.44
C GLU A 63 -12.88 26.69 -14.95
N GLU A 64 -13.52 27.70 -14.37
CA GLU A 64 -12.85 28.90 -13.86
C GLU A 64 -11.95 28.61 -12.65
N ASN A 65 -12.34 27.67 -11.78
CA ASN A 65 -11.60 27.33 -10.57
C ASN A 65 -10.81 26.01 -10.64
N GLU A 66 -11.01 25.21 -11.70
CA GLU A 66 -10.30 23.95 -11.96
C GLU A 66 -8.78 24.14 -11.95
N GLY A 67 -8.28 25.30 -12.42
CA GLY A 67 -6.86 25.62 -12.43
C GLY A 67 -6.18 25.56 -11.06
N ILE A 68 -6.91 25.83 -9.97
CA ILE A 68 -6.38 25.70 -8.60
C ILE A 68 -6.07 24.23 -8.30
N LEU A 69 -6.96 23.32 -8.70
CA LEU A 69 -6.80 21.90 -8.47
C LEU A 69 -5.75 21.29 -9.39
N ILE A 70 -5.68 21.75 -10.65
CA ILE A 70 -4.60 21.37 -11.58
C ILE A 70 -3.25 21.76 -11.00
N ARG A 71 -3.11 23.00 -10.50
CA ARG A 71 -1.84 23.45 -9.91
C ARG A 71 -1.48 22.67 -8.63
N ASP A 72 -2.46 22.34 -7.78
CA ASP A 72 -2.26 21.45 -6.62
C ASP A 72 -1.89 20.02 -7.04
N ALA A 73 -2.50 19.53 -8.12
CA ALA A 73 -2.11 18.27 -8.73
C ALA A 73 -0.68 18.32 -9.27
N LEU A 74 -0.26 19.50 -9.72
CA LEU A 74 1.06 19.79 -10.25
C LEU A 74 2.11 20.22 -9.20
N ASP A 75 1.77 20.31 -7.92
CA ASP A 75 2.72 20.65 -6.83
C ASP A 75 3.65 19.49 -6.42
N PHE A 76 4.91 19.81 -6.17
CA PHE A 76 6.01 18.90 -5.83
C PHE A 76 5.84 18.20 -4.49
N GLN A 77 5.10 18.81 -3.56
CA GLN A 77 4.93 18.23 -2.22
C GLN A 77 3.95 17.05 -2.22
N GLN A 78 3.01 17.02 -3.17
CA GLN A 78 1.87 16.09 -3.15
C GLN A 78 1.93 15.01 -4.23
N ALA A 79 2.58 15.26 -5.37
CA ALA A 79 2.71 14.27 -6.45
C ALA A 79 4.05 14.41 -7.18
N PRO A 80 5.19 14.05 -6.54
CA PRO A 80 6.53 14.27 -7.09
C PRO A 80 6.81 13.40 -8.33
N GLN A 81 6.25 12.19 -8.39
CA GLN A 81 6.76 11.13 -9.26
C GLN A 81 6.57 11.39 -10.77
N VAL A 82 5.42 11.92 -11.19
CA VAL A 82 5.13 12.10 -12.62
C VAL A 82 5.78 13.37 -13.19
N LYS A 83 6.10 14.31 -12.31
CA LYS A 83 6.86 15.54 -12.63
C LYS A 83 8.35 15.28 -12.75
N HIS A 84 8.83 14.17 -12.18
CA HIS A 84 10.20 13.70 -12.35
C HIS A 84 10.37 12.80 -13.58
N SER A 85 9.28 12.18 -14.06
CA SER A 85 9.33 11.36 -15.27
C SER A 85 9.15 12.20 -16.54
N ASN A 86 8.16 13.10 -16.60
CA ASN A 86 7.88 13.89 -17.81
C ASN A 86 7.69 15.40 -17.57
N PRO A 87 8.76 16.15 -17.18
CA PRO A 87 8.68 17.59 -16.95
C PRO A 87 8.32 18.42 -18.20
N SER A 88 8.70 17.94 -19.39
CA SER A 88 8.38 18.60 -20.66
C SER A 88 6.91 18.50 -21.05
N GLY A 89 6.25 17.38 -20.72
CA GLY A 89 4.81 17.22 -20.91
C GLY A 89 4.02 18.21 -20.05
N VAL A 90 4.49 18.48 -18.83
CA VAL A 90 3.86 19.48 -17.95
C VAL A 90 3.93 20.88 -18.56
N LEU A 91 5.10 21.28 -19.10
CA LEU A 91 5.21 22.57 -19.79
C LEU A 91 4.33 22.64 -21.05
N THR A 92 4.21 21.55 -21.79
CA THR A 92 3.43 21.55 -23.04
C THR A 92 1.93 21.65 -22.76
N ASP A 93 1.44 20.81 -21.84
CA ASP A 93 0.01 20.63 -21.61
C ASP A 93 -0.56 21.60 -20.55
N PHE A 94 0.27 22.15 -19.67
CA PHE A 94 -0.19 22.88 -18.47
C PHE A 94 0.45 24.24 -18.22
N TYR A 95 1.25 24.81 -19.14
CA TYR A 95 1.96 26.08 -18.89
C TYR A 95 1.04 27.22 -18.43
N SER A 96 -0.21 27.25 -18.91
CA SER A 96 -1.18 28.30 -18.59
C SER A 96 -1.62 28.31 -17.12
N TYR A 97 -1.41 27.21 -16.40
CA TYR A 97 -1.74 27.07 -14.98
C TYR A 97 -0.55 27.34 -14.05
N LEU A 98 0.66 27.49 -14.62
CA LEU A 98 1.90 27.62 -13.87
C LEU A 98 2.31 29.08 -13.68
N ASN A 99 2.93 29.37 -12.54
CA ASN A 99 3.60 30.64 -12.33
C ASN A 99 5.03 30.65 -12.94
N PRO A 100 5.69 31.82 -13.07
CA PRO A 100 7.02 31.90 -13.67
C PRO A 100 8.11 31.07 -12.96
N GLU A 101 8.02 30.90 -11.64
CA GLU A 101 8.94 30.07 -10.86
C GLU A 101 8.78 28.58 -11.18
N GLU A 102 7.53 28.10 -11.23
CA GLU A 102 7.18 26.73 -11.60
C GLU A 102 7.61 26.43 -13.04
N ILE A 103 7.38 27.35 -13.97
CA ILE A 103 7.84 27.22 -15.36
C ILE A 103 9.37 27.11 -15.42
N GLY A 104 10.09 28.00 -14.75
CA GLY A 104 11.55 27.97 -14.71
C GLY A 104 12.08 26.65 -14.14
N PHE A 105 11.41 26.13 -13.11
CA PHE A 105 11.73 24.84 -12.51
C PHE A 105 11.51 23.66 -13.48
N PHE A 106 10.34 23.55 -14.11
CA PHE A 106 10.06 22.46 -15.07
C PHE A 106 10.96 22.55 -16.30
N LEU A 107 11.32 23.75 -16.75
CA LEU A 107 12.26 23.95 -17.84
C LEU A 107 13.65 23.44 -17.47
N SER A 108 14.14 23.82 -16.28
CA SER A 108 15.42 23.30 -15.76
C SER A 108 15.41 21.78 -15.61
N SER A 109 14.31 21.21 -15.11
CA SER A 109 14.15 19.76 -14.95
C SER A 109 14.16 19.02 -16.29
N SER A 110 13.54 19.60 -17.31
CA SER A 110 13.53 19.07 -18.68
C SER A 110 14.92 19.08 -19.31
N ILE A 111 15.69 20.16 -19.10
CA ILE A 111 17.04 20.32 -19.65
C ILE A 111 18.05 19.39 -18.96
N PHE A 112 18.05 19.40 -17.62
CA PHE A 112 19.17 18.81 -16.88
C PHE A 112 18.97 17.34 -16.52
N SER A 113 17.75 16.78 -16.61
CA SER A 113 17.42 15.40 -16.18
C SER A 113 17.95 15.04 -14.77
N SER A 114 18.43 16.03 -14.01
CA SER A 114 19.38 15.88 -12.90
C SER A 114 18.69 15.59 -11.59
N TYR A 115 17.38 15.82 -11.53
CA TYR A 115 16.58 15.59 -10.34
C TYR A 115 16.34 14.10 -10.05
N ARG A 116 16.37 13.23 -11.08
CA ARG A 116 16.35 11.76 -10.90
C ARG A 116 17.53 11.26 -10.07
N TYR A 117 18.68 11.95 -10.11
CA TYR A 117 19.86 11.61 -9.30
C TYR A 117 19.86 12.22 -7.91
N ARG A 118 19.13 13.33 -7.69
CA ARG A 118 19.07 13.98 -6.37
C ARG A 118 18.45 13.05 -5.33
N GLU A 119 17.33 12.39 -5.63
CA GLU A 119 16.75 11.43 -4.68
C GLU A 119 17.64 10.21 -4.48
N LEU A 120 18.29 9.71 -5.55
CA LEU A 120 19.15 8.55 -5.48
C LEU A 120 20.39 8.83 -4.61
N ILE A 121 20.99 10.02 -4.73
CA ILE A 121 22.12 10.44 -3.90
C ILE A 121 21.66 10.81 -2.49
N ALA A 122 20.61 11.61 -2.33
CA ALA A 122 20.13 12.03 -1.02
C ALA A 122 19.63 10.85 -0.18
N HIS A 123 18.83 9.94 -0.74
CA HIS A 123 18.39 8.75 -0.01
C HIS A 123 19.55 7.83 0.35
N ASN A 124 20.52 7.61 -0.53
CA ASN A 124 21.66 6.76 -0.22
C ASN A 124 22.59 7.40 0.82
N VAL A 125 22.80 8.72 0.78
CA VAL A 125 23.59 9.44 1.79
C VAL A 125 22.87 9.47 3.13
N ILE A 126 21.57 9.76 3.17
CA ILE A 126 20.77 9.70 4.40
C ILE A 126 20.76 8.28 4.96
N ARG A 127 20.54 7.26 4.13
CA ARG A 127 20.61 5.84 4.54
C ARG A 127 21.99 5.48 5.08
N TYR A 128 23.05 5.92 4.43
CA TYR A 128 24.42 5.67 4.88
C TYR A 128 24.69 6.34 6.23
N LEU A 129 24.30 7.60 6.40
CA LEU A 129 24.46 8.35 7.65
C LEU A 129 23.60 7.76 8.77
N ASP A 130 22.36 7.38 8.48
CA ASP A 130 21.47 6.69 9.42
C ASP A 130 22.05 5.33 9.82
N HIS A 131 22.57 4.55 8.87
CA HIS A 131 23.11 3.22 9.17
C HIS A 131 24.44 3.27 9.94
N ARG A 132 25.26 4.32 9.72
CA ARG A 132 26.57 4.47 10.37
C ARG A 132 26.48 5.13 11.75
N ASN A 133 25.53 6.05 11.95
CA ASN A 133 25.43 6.83 13.18
C ASN A 133 24.27 6.40 14.09
N SER A 134 23.37 5.54 13.61
CA SER A 134 22.33 4.94 14.44
C SER A 134 22.66 3.48 14.77
N ARG A 135 22.62 3.13 16.05
CA ARG A 135 22.88 1.77 16.55
C ARG A 135 21.77 0.80 16.09
N ASN A 136 21.72 0.35 14.83
CA ASN A 136 20.68 -0.57 14.33
C ASN A 136 19.24 -0.13 14.72
N THR A 137 18.96 1.17 14.86
CA THR A 137 17.73 1.65 15.51
C THR A 137 16.52 1.75 14.59
N ARG A 138 16.68 1.49 13.29
CA ARG A 138 15.55 1.45 12.34
C ARG A 138 15.42 0.06 11.74
N TYR A 139 14.59 -0.75 12.38
CA TYR A 139 14.03 -1.93 11.77
C TYR A 139 12.98 -1.48 10.77
N PHE A 140 13.26 -1.66 9.48
CA PHE A 140 12.41 -1.16 8.42
C PHE A 140 11.27 -2.13 8.13
N TRP A 141 11.61 -3.30 7.56
CA TRP A 141 10.65 -4.34 7.18
C TRP A 141 11.26 -5.70 7.48
N TYR A 142 10.47 -6.64 7.96
CA TYR A 142 10.91 -8.02 8.13
C TYR A 142 11.21 -8.63 6.75
N GLN A 143 12.40 -9.18 6.59
CA GLN A 143 12.86 -9.82 5.35
C GLN A 143 13.28 -11.28 5.58
N GLY A 144 13.08 -11.81 6.78
CA GLY A 144 13.45 -13.15 7.14
C GLY A 144 12.56 -14.21 6.48
N VAL A 145 12.76 -15.46 6.87
CA VAL A 145 11.91 -16.55 6.39
C VAL A 145 10.48 -16.35 6.82
N GLN A 146 9.54 -16.68 5.93
CA GLN A 146 8.15 -16.76 6.31
C GLN A 146 7.96 -17.97 7.24
N ILE A 147 7.34 -17.74 8.39
CA ILE A 147 6.96 -18.81 9.33
C ILE A 147 5.48 -19.19 9.16
N PRO A 148 5.04 -20.38 9.62
CA PRO A 148 3.65 -20.82 9.49
C PRO A 148 2.65 -19.85 10.09
N GLU A 149 2.92 -19.32 11.28
CA GLU A 149 2.04 -18.40 12.02
C GLU A 149 2.04 -16.98 11.45
N ARG A 150 2.89 -16.72 10.45
CA ARG A 150 3.21 -15.41 9.89
C ARG A 150 3.85 -14.46 10.89
N VAL A 151 4.50 -13.45 10.32
CA VAL A 151 5.17 -12.39 11.07
C VAL A 151 4.61 -11.07 10.59
N SER A 152 4.58 -10.12 11.50
CA SER A 152 4.25 -8.73 11.19
C SER A 152 5.29 -8.13 10.23
N THR A 153 4.89 -7.14 9.47
CA THR A 153 5.76 -6.23 8.72
C THR A 153 6.99 -5.79 9.53
N LEU A 154 6.81 -5.52 10.83
CA LEU A 154 7.88 -5.09 11.72
C LEU A 154 8.56 -6.24 12.47
N GLY A 155 8.31 -7.50 12.11
CA GLY A 155 8.98 -8.63 12.74
C GLY A 155 8.33 -9.18 14.00
N TRP A 156 7.14 -8.69 14.38
CA TRP A 156 6.47 -9.18 15.59
C TRP A 156 5.87 -10.57 15.36
N THR A 157 6.17 -11.49 16.27
CA THR A 157 5.56 -12.83 16.32
C THR A 157 4.25 -12.80 17.09
N GLY A 158 3.49 -13.89 17.03
CA GLY A 158 2.44 -14.17 18.02
C GLY A 158 3.00 -14.78 19.30
N ARG A 159 2.13 -15.41 20.09
CA ARG A 159 2.51 -16.22 21.26
C ARG A 159 3.39 -17.40 20.89
N GLN A 160 3.06 -18.03 19.78
CA GLN A 160 3.78 -19.16 19.21
C GLN A 160 4.34 -18.77 17.85
N PHE A 161 5.54 -19.25 17.55
CA PHE A 161 6.15 -19.11 16.24
C PHE A 161 7.06 -20.29 15.94
N SER A 162 6.90 -20.88 14.76
CA SER A 162 7.56 -22.12 14.39
C SER A 162 8.52 -21.94 13.23
N PHE A 163 9.68 -22.58 13.28
CA PHE A 163 10.69 -22.46 12.24
C PHE A 163 11.65 -23.66 12.23
N ARG A 164 12.33 -23.82 11.09
CA ARG A 164 13.42 -24.78 10.94
C ARG A 164 14.71 -24.18 11.51
N VAL A 165 15.38 -24.92 12.38
CA VAL A 165 16.67 -24.49 12.94
C VAL A 165 17.79 -24.75 11.93
N ILE A 166 18.53 -23.69 11.60
CA ILE A 166 19.72 -23.73 10.74
C ILE A 166 21.00 -23.58 11.56
N GLU A 167 22.14 -23.96 10.99
CA GLU A 167 23.44 -23.93 11.67
C GLU A 167 23.77 -22.56 12.27
N LYS A 168 23.52 -21.48 11.52
CA LYS A 168 23.72 -20.11 11.96
C LYS A 168 23.01 -19.78 13.29
N MET A 169 21.82 -20.33 13.53
CA MET A 169 21.06 -20.07 14.77
C MET A 169 21.66 -20.78 15.99
N VAL A 170 22.39 -21.87 15.76
CA VAL A 170 23.09 -22.62 16.80
C VAL A 170 24.44 -21.99 17.08
N THR A 171 25.19 -21.61 16.03
CA THR A 171 26.57 -21.10 16.16
C THR A 171 26.64 -19.62 16.50
N GLN A 172 25.77 -18.79 15.92
CA GLN A 172 25.75 -17.33 16.10
C GLN A 172 24.58 -16.84 16.95
N GLY A 173 23.59 -17.71 17.20
CA GLY A 173 22.36 -17.34 17.91
C GLY A 173 21.33 -16.63 17.03
N VAL A 174 20.21 -16.29 17.66
CA VAL A 174 19.14 -15.45 17.11
C VAL A 174 18.87 -14.28 18.04
N TYR A 175 18.45 -13.15 17.49
CA TYR A 175 18.09 -11.98 18.29
C TYR A 175 16.59 -11.81 18.41
N PHE A 176 16.11 -11.68 19.64
CA PHE A 176 14.74 -11.31 19.99
C PHE A 176 14.73 -9.91 20.59
N GLN A 177 13.91 -9.01 20.06
CA GLN A 177 13.57 -7.78 20.75
C GLN A 177 12.45 -8.05 21.74
N ILE A 178 12.79 -7.91 23.01
CA ILE A 178 11.90 -8.12 24.14
C ILE A 178 11.41 -6.75 24.61
N VAL A 179 10.12 -6.61 24.85
CA VAL A 179 9.53 -5.39 25.41
C VAL A 179 9.21 -5.60 26.90
N PRO A 180 9.17 -4.53 27.72
CA PRO A 180 8.83 -4.67 29.14
C PRO A 180 7.51 -5.41 29.40
N GLU A 181 6.53 -5.25 28.52
CA GLU A 181 5.18 -5.80 28.65
C GLU A 181 5.15 -7.34 28.59
N VAL A 182 6.12 -8.00 27.93
CA VAL A 182 6.21 -9.47 27.87
C VAL A 182 7.05 -10.08 29.00
N LEU A 183 7.65 -9.25 29.86
CA LEU A 183 8.45 -9.75 30.98
C LEU A 183 7.56 -10.17 32.16
N GLU A 184 8.02 -11.20 32.86
CA GLU A 184 7.56 -11.65 34.17
C GLU A 184 8.79 -11.74 35.08
N ASP A 185 8.74 -11.07 36.24
CA ASP A 185 9.89 -10.93 37.14
C ASP A 185 11.19 -10.44 36.46
N GLY A 186 11.04 -9.58 35.45
CA GLY A 186 12.15 -9.03 34.66
C GLY A 186 12.75 -10.01 33.64
N LYS A 187 12.10 -11.15 33.40
CA LYS A 187 12.55 -12.20 32.47
C LYS A 187 11.50 -12.50 31.41
N LEU A 188 11.96 -12.85 30.21
CA LEU A 188 11.12 -13.49 29.20
C LEU A 188 11.14 -14.99 29.46
N HIS A 189 9.99 -15.58 29.74
CA HIS A 189 9.81 -17.02 29.87
C HIS A 189 9.21 -17.59 28.57
N PHE A 190 9.86 -18.63 28.04
CA PHE A 190 9.37 -19.33 26.85
C PHE A 190 9.77 -20.80 26.88
N GLN A 191 9.13 -21.60 26.02
CA GLN A 191 9.45 -23.00 25.83
C GLN A 191 9.73 -23.30 24.36
N ILE A 192 10.66 -24.21 24.12
CA ILE A 192 10.87 -24.81 22.80
C ILE A 192 10.13 -26.14 22.78
N ILE A 193 9.19 -26.28 21.85
CA ILE A 193 8.40 -27.49 21.63
C ILE A 193 8.91 -28.20 20.37
N GLU A 194 9.14 -29.50 20.49
CA GLU A 194 9.48 -30.40 19.38
C GLU A 194 8.75 -31.73 19.58
N ASN A 195 7.93 -32.14 18.61
CA ASN A 195 7.19 -33.42 18.66
C ASN A 195 6.43 -33.66 19.98
N GLY A 196 5.82 -32.60 20.54
CA GLY A 196 5.05 -32.66 21.79
C GLY A 196 5.89 -32.66 23.08
N GLN A 197 7.22 -32.76 22.97
CA GLN A 197 8.14 -32.55 24.09
C GLN A 197 8.51 -31.07 24.19
N TYR A 198 8.71 -30.56 25.41
CA TYR A 198 9.09 -29.17 25.62
C TYR A 198 10.24 -29.01 26.61
N GLU A 199 11.00 -27.94 26.42
CA GLU A 199 12.05 -27.48 27.34
C GLU A 199 11.87 -25.99 27.59
N GLU A 200 12.03 -25.56 28.84
CA GLU A 200 11.83 -24.17 29.26
C GLU A 200 13.13 -23.37 29.26
N PHE A 201 13.03 -22.11 28.85
CA PHE A 201 14.13 -21.17 28.72
C PHE A 201 13.75 -19.80 29.29
N THR A 202 14.78 -19.04 29.67
CA THR A 202 14.61 -17.66 30.14
C THR A 202 15.66 -16.71 29.54
N LEU A 203 15.26 -15.46 29.28
CA LEU A 203 16.15 -14.36 28.90
C LEU A 203 15.94 -13.18 29.85
N LEU A 204 17.03 -12.52 30.27
CA LEU A 204 16.99 -11.43 31.25
C LEU A 204 16.85 -10.04 30.60
N GLY A 205 15.86 -9.27 31.05
CA GLY A 205 15.63 -7.87 30.68
C GLY A 205 15.02 -7.65 29.29
N TYR A 206 14.69 -6.38 29.00
CA TYR A 206 14.13 -5.94 27.71
C TYR A 206 15.23 -5.50 26.72
N GLY A 207 14.84 -5.21 25.48
CA GLY A 207 15.72 -4.85 24.37
C GLY A 207 16.07 -6.04 23.48
N TRP A 208 17.04 -5.86 22.58
CA TRP A 208 17.55 -6.96 21.77
C TRP A 208 18.39 -7.92 22.61
N LYS A 209 17.99 -9.18 22.65
CA LYS A 209 18.68 -10.26 23.38
C LYS A 209 19.05 -11.38 22.43
N GLU A 210 20.30 -11.82 22.52
CA GLU A 210 20.78 -13.01 21.84
C GLU A 210 20.27 -14.26 22.57
N PHE A 211 19.80 -15.24 21.81
CA PHE A 211 19.47 -16.57 22.27
C PHE A 211 20.14 -17.59 21.36
N ARG A 212 20.96 -18.47 21.93
CA ARG A 212 21.59 -19.56 21.18
C ARG A 212 20.72 -20.79 21.26
N ILE A 213 20.22 -21.23 20.10
CA ILE A 213 19.38 -22.42 20.03
C ILE A 213 20.27 -23.64 20.33
N PRO A 214 19.90 -24.51 21.29
CA PRO A 214 20.68 -25.71 21.59
C PRO A 214 20.91 -26.58 20.35
N SER A 215 22.14 -27.10 20.20
CA SER A 215 22.55 -27.89 19.03
C SER A 215 21.71 -29.16 18.80
N LYS A 216 21.07 -29.70 19.85
CA LYS A 216 20.11 -30.82 19.73
C LYS A 216 18.89 -30.52 18.85
N TYR A 217 18.60 -29.25 18.60
CA TYR A 217 17.52 -28.81 17.71
C TYR A 217 18.00 -28.52 16.29
N LEU A 218 19.31 -28.64 15.98
CA LEU A 218 19.83 -28.43 14.63
C LEU A 218 19.09 -29.33 13.64
N ASN A 219 18.67 -28.76 12.51
CA ASN A 219 17.87 -29.44 11.49
C ASN A 219 16.54 -30.01 12.02
N LYS A 220 15.99 -29.48 13.12
CA LYS A 220 14.64 -29.79 13.57
C LYS A 220 13.70 -28.64 13.26
N PHE A 221 12.42 -28.98 13.10
CA PHE A 221 11.34 -27.99 13.09
C PHE A 221 10.87 -27.84 14.53
N ILE A 222 10.91 -26.62 15.06
CA ILE A 222 10.56 -26.34 16.46
C ILE A 222 9.52 -25.23 16.52
N THR A 223 8.80 -25.18 17.64
CA THR A 223 7.90 -24.06 17.98
C THR A 223 8.44 -23.39 19.23
N ILE A 224 8.64 -22.07 19.19
CA ILE A 224 8.83 -21.28 20.40
C ILE A 224 7.46 -20.83 20.87
N GLU A 225 7.13 -21.12 22.13
CA GLU A 225 5.93 -20.62 22.80
C GLU A 225 6.30 -19.72 23.97
N LEU A 226 5.87 -18.46 23.89
CA LEU A 226 6.05 -17.48 24.95
C LEU A 226 5.00 -17.69 26.04
N LYS A 227 5.39 -17.64 27.31
CA LYS A 227 4.44 -17.72 28.44
C LYS A 227 3.57 -16.46 28.54
N LYS A 228 4.09 -15.32 28.08
CA LYS A 228 3.41 -14.02 28.11
C LYS A 228 3.50 -13.31 26.77
N THR A 229 2.40 -12.69 26.37
CA THR A 229 2.28 -11.79 25.21
C THR A 229 1.92 -10.39 25.68
N TRP A 230 1.93 -9.43 24.77
CA TRP A 230 1.51 -8.06 25.01
C TRP A 230 0.57 -7.58 23.91
N ARG A 231 -0.16 -6.49 24.16
CA ARG A 231 -1.00 -5.84 23.16
C ARG A 231 -0.59 -4.39 23.02
N PRO A 232 -0.36 -3.88 21.79
CA PRO A 232 0.05 -2.49 21.60
C PRO A 232 -0.93 -1.47 22.15
N ASN A 233 -2.24 -1.73 22.04
CA ASN A 233 -3.26 -0.83 22.57
C ASN A 233 -3.32 -0.76 24.11
N LEU A 234 -2.55 -1.60 24.81
CA LEU A 234 -2.41 -1.58 26.27
C LEU A 234 -0.99 -1.15 26.70
N ALA A 235 -0.09 -0.90 25.74
CA ALA A 235 1.27 -0.48 26.01
C ALA A 235 1.36 1.02 26.33
N SER A 236 2.49 1.45 26.88
CA SER A 236 2.74 2.85 27.21
C SER A 236 3.83 3.47 26.32
N GLY A 237 3.77 4.80 26.16
CA GLY A 237 4.77 5.57 25.42
C GLY A 237 4.79 5.25 23.93
N ASP A 238 5.99 5.07 23.38
CA ASP A 238 6.26 4.85 21.95
C ASP A 238 5.78 3.51 21.40
N ARG A 239 5.39 2.56 22.27
CA ARG A 239 4.88 1.24 21.90
C ARG A 239 3.36 1.19 21.81
N PHE A 240 2.68 2.23 22.30
CA PHE A 240 1.24 2.33 22.14
C PHE A 240 0.90 2.45 20.65
N ASP A 241 0.02 1.58 20.19
CA ASP A 241 -0.49 1.56 18.82
C ASP A 241 -1.95 1.10 18.86
N TYR A 242 -2.74 1.50 17.87
CA TYR A 242 -4.17 1.16 17.75
C TYR A 242 -4.36 -0.28 17.25
N ALA A 243 -3.46 -1.18 17.63
CA ALA A 243 -3.44 -2.59 17.27
C ALA A 243 -3.93 -3.43 18.46
N ARG A 244 -4.94 -4.28 18.23
CA ARG A 244 -5.54 -5.15 19.27
C ARG A 244 -4.92 -6.55 19.29
N GLU A 245 -4.05 -6.86 18.33
CA GLU A 245 -3.43 -8.17 18.19
C GLU A 245 -2.44 -8.43 19.32
N GLU A 246 -2.44 -9.67 19.80
CA GLU A 246 -1.40 -10.14 20.71
C GLU A 246 -0.08 -10.27 19.94
N LYS A 247 0.95 -9.61 20.47
CA LYS A 247 2.32 -9.66 19.99
C LYS A 247 3.17 -10.42 21.00
N GLY A 248 4.14 -11.15 20.47
CA GLY A 248 5.21 -11.79 21.21
C GLY A 248 6.46 -10.94 21.20
N VAL A 249 7.58 -11.56 20.83
CA VAL A 249 8.85 -10.88 20.61
C VAL A 249 8.95 -10.37 19.17
N ARG A 250 9.88 -9.43 18.94
CA ARG A 250 10.28 -9.08 17.56
C ARG A 250 11.48 -9.91 17.16
N ILE A 251 11.41 -10.61 16.04
CA ILE A 251 12.55 -11.33 15.48
C ILE A 251 13.39 -10.40 14.58
N GLN A 252 14.70 -10.65 14.52
CA GLN A 252 15.61 -9.88 13.66
C GLN A 252 15.17 -9.86 12.19
N GLU A 253 15.55 -8.80 11.45
CA GLU A 253 15.09 -8.57 10.08
C GLU A 253 15.39 -9.73 9.13
N THR A 254 16.53 -10.40 9.27
CA THR A 254 16.98 -11.52 8.41
C THR A 254 16.83 -12.88 9.07
N PHE A 255 15.86 -13.03 9.98
CA PHE A 255 15.65 -14.27 10.74
C PHE A 255 15.52 -15.49 9.81
N GLY A 256 16.19 -16.59 10.15
CA GLY A 256 16.11 -17.84 9.37
C GLY A 256 16.82 -17.83 8.01
N LEU A 257 17.52 -16.76 7.66
CA LEU A 257 18.25 -16.68 6.39
C LEU A 257 19.75 -17.00 6.56
N GLU A 258 20.26 -17.83 5.66
CA GLU A 258 21.70 -18.01 5.44
C GLU A 258 22.29 -16.81 4.69
N SER A 259 21.60 -16.33 3.66
CA SER A 259 21.95 -15.15 2.85
C SER A 259 20.77 -14.21 2.65
N PRO A 260 21.00 -12.90 2.43
CA PRO A 260 19.92 -11.96 2.07
C PRO A 260 19.12 -12.44 0.86
N ARG A 261 17.80 -12.20 0.88
CA ARG A 261 16.91 -12.53 -0.24
C ARG A 261 17.11 -11.55 -1.40
N GLN A 262 17.04 -12.05 -2.63
CA GLN A 262 17.00 -11.24 -3.85
C GLN A 262 15.55 -11.09 -4.32
N ASN A 263 15.26 -10.01 -5.07
CA ASN A 263 13.96 -9.77 -5.73
C ASN A 263 12.73 -9.72 -4.80
N TYR A 264 12.91 -9.39 -3.52
CA TYR A 264 11.81 -9.32 -2.54
C TYR A 264 10.72 -8.29 -2.91
N HIS A 265 11.05 -7.26 -3.69
CA HIS A 265 10.09 -6.24 -4.13
C HIS A 265 9.06 -6.77 -5.16
N ILE A 266 9.29 -7.94 -5.75
CA ILE A 266 8.42 -8.53 -6.77
C ILE A 266 7.28 -9.34 -6.13
N TYR A 267 7.51 -9.92 -4.95
CA TYR A 267 6.56 -10.80 -4.28
C TYR A 267 6.18 -10.25 -2.92
N ARG A 268 4.91 -9.85 -2.77
CA ARG A 268 4.35 -9.55 -1.44
C ARG A 268 4.17 -10.87 -0.69
N GLU A 269 4.63 -10.92 0.55
CA GLU A 269 4.31 -12.02 1.45
C GLU A 269 3.09 -11.69 2.29
N GLU A 270 2.29 -12.70 2.60
CA GLU A 270 1.21 -12.60 3.59
C GLU A 270 1.76 -12.22 4.96
N ARG A 271 1.28 -11.13 5.57
CA ARG A 271 1.71 -10.71 6.91
C ARG A 271 0.61 -10.95 7.94
N SER A 272 1.01 -11.06 9.21
CA SER A 272 0.02 -11.21 10.30
C SER A 272 -0.93 -10.01 10.35
N GLU A 273 -0.52 -8.84 9.86
CA GLU A 273 -1.40 -7.69 9.74
C GLU A 273 -2.52 -7.88 8.71
N ASP A 274 -2.29 -8.63 7.64
CA ASP A 274 -3.30 -8.93 6.63
C ASP A 274 -4.38 -9.89 7.17
N LEU A 275 -3.96 -10.82 8.04
CA LEU A 275 -4.81 -11.91 8.53
C LEU A 275 -5.72 -11.52 9.70
N ARG A 276 -5.45 -10.39 10.36
CA ARG A 276 -6.15 -9.96 11.58
C ARG A 276 -7.66 -9.83 11.39
N PHE A 277 -8.12 -9.52 10.17
CA PHE A 277 -9.52 -9.24 9.90
C PHE A 277 -10.34 -10.49 9.56
N LEU A 278 -9.69 -11.58 9.14
CA LEU A 278 -10.36 -12.76 8.54
C LEU A 278 -11.39 -13.42 9.46
N LYS A 279 -11.22 -13.31 10.78
CA LYS A 279 -12.10 -13.91 11.78
C LYS A 279 -13.08 -12.92 12.39
N MET A 280 -13.00 -11.64 12.03
CA MET A 280 -13.89 -10.60 12.56
C MET A 280 -15.25 -10.68 11.87
N ASN A 281 -16.32 -10.67 12.67
CA ASN A 281 -17.64 -10.41 12.11
C ASN A 281 -17.77 -8.92 11.71
N ARG A 282 -18.84 -8.57 10.99
CA ARG A 282 -19.07 -7.21 10.48
C ARG A 282 -19.02 -6.14 11.58
N ASN A 283 -19.63 -6.40 12.74
CA ASN A 283 -19.66 -5.43 13.84
C ASN A 283 -18.27 -5.24 14.44
N GLU A 284 -17.55 -6.34 14.68
CA GLU A 284 -16.17 -6.31 15.17
C GLU A 284 -15.24 -5.58 14.21
N TYR A 285 -15.36 -5.84 12.90
CA TYR A 285 -14.57 -5.16 11.89
C TYR A 285 -14.82 -3.66 11.91
N ARG A 286 -16.08 -3.22 11.87
CA ARG A 286 -16.45 -1.80 11.84
C ARG A 286 -16.01 -1.05 13.11
N GLU A 287 -16.21 -1.65 14.27
CA GLU A 287 -15.71 -1.07 15.54
C GLU A 287 -14.18 -0.94 15.49
N TYR A 288 -13.50 -1.98 15.02
CA TYR A 288 -12.06 -1.97 14.94
C TYR A 288 -11.51 -1.02 13.87
N PHE A 289 -12.23 -0.84 12.76
CA PHE A 289 -11.95 0.12 11.70
C PHE A 289 -12.01 1.56 12.23
N GLU A 290 -13.11 1.93 12.90
CA GLU A 290 -13.26 3.25 13.53
C GLU A 290 -12.20 3.46 14.62
N TYR A 291 -11.91 2.45 15.43
CA TYR A 291 -10.83 2.51 16.42
C TYR A 291 -9.46 2.76 15.76
N ARG A 292 -9.11 1.98 14.74
CA ARG A 292 -7.80 2.07 14.08
C ARG A 292 -7.61 3.34 13.29
N LEU A 293 -8.63 3.80 12.57
CA LEU A 293 -8.44 4.81 11.53
C LEU A 293 -8.99 6.18 11.93
N LEU A 294 -9.97 6.22 12.85
CA LEU A 294 -10.82 7.39 13.07
C LEU A 294 -10.89 7.85 14.54
N SER A 295 -10.35 7.06 15.46
CA SER A 295 -10.29 7.45 16.88
C SER A 295 -9.07 8.32 17.18
N ASP A 296 -9.23 9.20 18.18
CA ASP A 296 -8.19 10.05 18.76
C ASP A 296 -7.41 10.91 17.74
N ARG A 297 -8.12 11.48 16.74
CA ARG A 297 -7.54 12.35 15.70
C ARG A 297 -6.52 13.36 16.25
N HIS A 298 -6.82 14.00 17.37
CA HIS A 298 -5.99 15.04 18.00
C HIS A 298 -4.64 14.51 18.52
N LEU A 299 -4.53 13.21 18.81
CA LEU A 299 -3.30 12.54 19.23
C LEU A 299 -2.52 11.95 18.04
N ARG A 300 -3.10 11.98 16.83
CA ARG A 300 -2.61 11.23 15.66
C ARG A 300 -2.54 12.13 14.42
N PRO A 301 -1.62 13.11 14.38
CA PRO A 301 -1.50 14.05 13.25
C PRO A 301 -1.30 13.33 11.91
N GLY A 302 -0.60 12.18 11.88
CA GLY A 302 -0.43 11.37 10.67
C GLY A 302 -1.72 10.70 10.14
N MET A 303 -2.80 10.68 10.93
CA MET A 303 -4.11 10.10 10.55
C MET A 303 -5.12 11.16 10.13
N VAL A 304 -4.74 12.45 10.15
CA VAL A 304 -5.63 13.56 9.78
C VAL A 304 -6.14 13.39 8.35
N THR A 305 -5.27 12.95 7.44
CA THR A 305 -5.62 12.69 6.04
C THR A 305 -6.75 11.67 5.90
N LEU A 306 -6.77 10.61 6.72
CA LEU A 306 -7.84 9.60 6.67
C LEU A 306 -9.19 10.15 7.15
N HIS A 307 -9.19 11.15 8.04
CA HIS A 307 -10.41 11.84 8.44
C HIS A 307 -10.91 12.76 7.33
N ILE A 308 -9.99 13.47 6.67
CA ILE A 308 -10.32 14.30 5.51
C ILE A 308 -10.91 13.43 4.39
N TYR A 309 -10.39 12.22 4.17
CA TYR A 309 -10.98 11.28 3.21
C TYR A 309 -12.41 10.86 3.60
N LYS A 310 -12.66 10.57 4.89
CA LYS A 310 -14.02 10.26 5.37
C LYS A 310 -14.97 11.44 5.15
N GLU A 311 -14.59 12.63 5.59
CA GLU A 311 -15.39 13.86 5.41
C GLU A 311 -15.67 14.12 3.92
N SER A 312 -14.66 13.97 3.07
CA SER A 312 -14.76 14.12 1.63
C SER A 312 -15.74 13.13 0.99
N LYS A 313 -15.64 11.85 1.33
CA LYS A 313 -16.55 10.81 0.81
C LYS A 313 -18.00 11.03 1.24
N LEU A 314 -18.21 11.44 2.50
CA LEU A 314 -19.56 11.76 3.01
C LEU A 314 -20.20 12.93 2.24
N LYS A 315 -19.41 13.93 1.82
CA LYS A 315 -19.91 15.06 1.01
C LYS A 315 -20.44 14.64 -0.36
N LEU A 316 -19.88 13.60 -0.96
CA LEU A 316 -20.33 13.12 -2.29
C LEU A 316 -21.81 12.74 -2.30
N ASN A 317 -22.37 12.34 -1.17
CA ASN A 317 -23.77 11.99 -1.07
C ASN A 317 -24.72 13.16 -1.38
N GLN A 318 -24.22 14.40 -1.31
CA GLN A 318 -24.97 15.63 -1.55
C GLN A 318 -24.47 16.40 -2.76
N GLU A 319 -23.43 15.92 -3.44
CA GLU A 319 -22.82 16.59 -4.57
C GLU A 319 -23.34 16.06 -5.90
N LYS A 320 -23.28 16.93 -6.91
CA LYS A 320 -23.47 16.51 -8.30
C LYS A 320 -22.13 16.10 -8.90
N PHE A 321 -22.17 15.05 -9.72
CA PHE A 321 -21.02 14.66 -10.51
C PHE A 321 -20.64 15.77 -11.50
N SER A 322 -19.34 15.97 -11.70
CA SER A 322 -18.80 16.92 -12.66
C SER A 322 -17.58 16.29 -13.33
N PRO A 323 -17.57 16.11 -14.67
CA PRO A 323 -16.47 15.48 -15.41
C PRO A 323 -15.28 16.45 -15.62
N LEU A 324 -15.02 17.30 -14.63
CA LEU A 324 -13.89 18.22 -14.57
C LEU A 324 -12.73 17.61 -13.77
N PHE A 325 -11.61 18.29 -13.77
CA PHE A 325 -10.37 17.91 -13.08
C PHE A 325 -9.90 16.52 -13.51
N GLN A 326 -9.70 15.58 -12.59
CA GLN A 326 -9.16 14.25 -12.91
C GLN A 326 -10.03 13.46 -13.91
N TYR A 327 -11.35 13.65 -13.91
CA TYR A 327 -12.22 12.99 -14.89
C TYR A 327 -11.98 13.50 -16.32
N ARG A 328 -11.69 14.79 -16.49
CA ARG A 328 -11.32 15.38 -17.79
C ARG A 328 -10.10 14.68 -18.36
N TYR A 329 -9.06 14.46 -17.54
CA TYR A 329 -7.83 13.82 -17.98
C TYR A 329 -7.97 12.31 -18.18
N LEU A 330 -8.85 11.64 -17.44
CA LEU A 330 -9.20 10.24 -17.73
C LEU A 330 -9.83 10.11 -19.12
N LYS A 331 -10.73 11.04 -19.48
CA LYS A 331 -11.34 11.09 -20.80
C LYS A 331 -10.29 11.34 -21.89
N LEU A 332 -9.45 12.36 -21.74
CA LEU A 332 -8.38 12.67 -22.71
C LEU A 332 -7.40 11.50 -22.88
N PHE A 333 -7.05 10.81 -21.80
CA PHE A 333 -6.19 9.63 -21.86
C PHE A 333 -6.88 8.46 -22.60
N SER A 334 -8.18 8.26 -22.37
CA SER A 334 -8.97 7.24 -23.06
C SER A 334 -9.10 7.53 -24.56
N GLU A 335 -9.33 8.80 -24.92
CA GLU A 335 -9.35 9.27 -26.31
C GLU A 335 -8.00 9.04 -27.00
N TYR A 336 -6.90 9.41 -26.33
CA TYR A 336 -5.55 9.16 -26.84
C TYR A 336 -5.27 7.66 -27.09
N CYS A 337 -5.69 6.78 -26.17
CA CYS A 337 -5.53 5.33 -26.36
C CYS A 337 -6.33 4.85 -27.57
N ASN A 338 -7.58 5.31 -27.72
CA ASN A 338 -8.42 4.96 -28.85
C ASN A 338 -7.85 5.44 -30.19
N GLU A 339 -7.37 6.68 -30.27
CA GLU A 339 -6.75 7.25 -31.49
C GLU A 339 -5.49 6.50 -31.93
N ASN A 340 -4.79 5.87 -30.99
CA ASN A 340 -3.57 5.10 -31.24
C ASN A 340 -3.82 3.58 -31.27
N HIS A 341 -5.07 3.13 -31.33
CA HIS A 341 -5.46 1.72 -31.34
C HIS A 341 -4.88 0.92 -30.16
N LEU A 342 -4.70 1.59 -29.02
CA LEU A 342 -4.16 1.00 -27.81
C LEU A 342 -5.29 0.59 -26.87
N LYS A 343 -5.33 -0.70 -26.52
CA LYS A 343 -6.35 -1.22 -25.61
C LYS A 343 -6.17 -0.64 -24.20
N LEU A 344 -7.20 0.02 -23.68
CA LEU A 344 -7.25 0.52 -22.31
C LEU A 344 -8.35 -0.20 -21.53
N ILE A 345 -7.99 -0.85 -20.44
CA ILE A 345 -8.90 -1.57 -19.55
C ILE A 345 -9.04 -0.76 -18.27
N LEU A 346 -10.12 0.02 -18.18
CA LEU A 346 -10.50 0.74 -16.98
C LEU A 346 -11.21 -0.20 -16.00
N ILE A 347 -10.76 -0.24 -14.76
CA ILE A 347 -11.40 -1.06 -13.71
C ILE A 347 -11.77 -0.15 -12.56
N HIS A 348 -13.07 0.06 -12.30
CA HIS A 348 -13.48 0.68 -11.04
C HIS A 348 -13.15 -0.30 -9.91
N ASN A 349 -12.07 0.00 -9.20
CA ASN A 349 -11.44 -0.91 -8.27
C ASN A 349 -12.31 -1.09 -7.02
N PRO A 350 -12.27 -2.25 -6.34
CA PRO A 350 -13.02 -2.45 -5.11
C PRO A 350 -12.71 -1.38 -4.07
N GLU A 351 -13.75 -0.91 -3.41
CA GLU A 351 -13.65 -0.04 -2.24
C GLU A 351 -14.17 -0.78 -1.00
N ASN A 352 -13.60 -0.49 0.16
CA ASN A 352 -14.11 -1.03 1.42
C ASN A 352 -15.61 -0.72 1.58
N PRO A 353 -16.48 -1.74 1.79
CA PRO A 353 -17.92 -1.53 1.95
C PRO A 353 -18.27 -0.50 3.04
N VAL A 354 -17.45 -0.36 4.10
CA VAL A 354 -17.66 0.67 5.12
C VAL A 354 -17.68 2.07 4.54
N SER A 355 -16.75 2.40 3.63
CA SER A 355 -16.69 3.73 3.03
C SER A 355 -17.51 3.87 1.76
N LEU A 356 -17.69 2.78 1.00
CA LEU A 356 -18.53 2.77 -0.19
C LEU A 356 -20.00 3.09 0.17
N GLU A 357 -20.52 2.55 1.27
CA GLU A 357 -21.87 2.83 1.78
C GLU A 357 -22.15 4.32 2.06
N TRP A 358 -21.11 5.15 2.20
CA TRP A 358 -21.31 6.58 2.46
C TRP A 358 -21.83 7.36 1.25
N TYR A 359 -21.63 6.83 0.04
CA TYR A 359 -21.94 7.56 -1.19
C TYR A 359 -22.43 6.70 -2.35
N ASN A 360 -22.42 5.37 -2.27
CA ASN A 360 -22.81 4.49 -3.38
C ASN A 360 -24.28 4.62 -3.82
N THR A 361 -25.16 5.16 -2.96
CA THR A 361 -26.57 5.45 -3.31
C THR A 361 -26.79 6.86 -3.85
N SER A 362 -25.74 7.67 -3.97
CA SER A 362 -25.83 9.08 -4.36
C SER A 362 -26.04 9.28 -5.86
N GLU A 363 -26.55 10.45 -6.24
CA GLU A 363 -26.56 10.91 -7.64
C GLU A 363 -25.13 10.98 -8.19
N PHE A 364 -24.17 11.46 -7.40
CA PHE A 364 -22.75 11.51 -7.76
C PHE A 364 -22.23 10.15 -8.25
N PHE A 365 -22.41 9.09 -7.46
CA PHE A 365 -21.88 7.77 -7.79
C PHE A 365 -22.52 7.20 -9.06
N ARG A 366 -23.84 7.33 -9.19
CA ARG A 366 -24.56 6.88 -10.38
C ARG A 366 -24.08 7.61 -11.63
N ASP A 367 -23.91 8.93 -11.57
CA ASP A 367 -23.51 9.73 -12.72
C ASP A 367 -22.02 9.53 -13.06
N GLN A 368 -21.19 9.25 -12.06
CA GLN A 368 -19.80 8.82 -12.25
C GLN A 368 -19.73 7.48 -13.00
N GLU A 369 -20.57 6.52 -12.64
CA GLU A 369 -20.67 5.24 -13.35
C GLU A 369 -21.13 5.43 -14.80
N VAL A 370 -22.11 6.31 -15.04
CA VAL A 370 -22.52 6.69 -16.40
C VAL A 370 -21.35 7.30 -17.18
N PHE A 371 -20.57 8.17 -16.54
CA PHE A 371 -19.37 8.73 -17.15
C PHE A 371 -18.36 7.64 -17.53
N PHE A 372 -18.02 6.70 -16.64
CA PHE A 372 -17.09 5.61 -16.96
C PHE A 372 -17.60 4.71 -18.09
N GLN A 373 -18.89 4.36 -18.09
CA GLN A 373 -19.50 3.60 -19.17
C GLN A 373 -19.44 4.34 -20.51
N SER A 374 -19.55 5.67 -20.49
CA SER A 374 -19.48 6.50 -21.70
C SER A 374 -18.09 6.55 -22.34
N LEU A 375 -17.02 6.19 -21.61
CA LEU A 375 -15.66 6.13 -22.15
C LEU A 375 -15.43 4.90 -23.03
N LYS A 376 -16.30 3.89 -22.94
CA LYS A 376 -16.14 2.63 -23.68
C LYS A 376 -16.26 2.85 -25.19
N ASN A 377 -15.36 2.22 -25.93
CA ASN A 377 -15.37 2.17 -27.39
C ASN A 377 -14.68 0.88 -27.88
N GLU A 378 -14.21 0.84 -29.12
CA GLU A 378 -13.51 -0.32 -29.69
C GLU A 378 -12.23 -0.70 -28.92
N TYR A 379 -11.48 0.29 -28.44
CA TYR A 379 -10.19 0.10 -27.76
C TYR A 379 -10.26 0.38 -26.25
N VAL A 380 -11.33 1.00 -25.76
CA VAL A 380 -11.51 1.33 -24.33
C VAL A 380 -12.57 0.43 -23.73
N TYR A 381 -12.16 -0.37 -22.74
CA TYR A 381 -12.98 -1.29 -21.98
C TYR A 381 -13.17 -0.76 -20.56
N TYR A 382 -14.32 -1.07 -19.97
CA TYR A 382 -14.61 -0.70 -18.59
C TYR A 382 -15.28 -1.83 -17.83
N LYS A 383 -14.84 -2.06 -16.60
CA LYS A 383 -15.42 -3.01 -15.66
C LYS A 383 -15.60 -2.37 -14.28
N ASP A 384 -16.82 -2.43 -13.75
CA ASP A 384 -17.08 -2.11 -12.35
C ASP A 384 -16.80 -3.33 -11.45
N LEU A 385 -15.92 -3.17 -10.46
CA LEU A 385 -15.65 -4.11 -9.38
C LEU A 385 -15.74 -3.42 -7.99
N SER A 386 -16.28 -2.21 -7.91
CA SER A 386 -16.30 -1.37 -6.71
C SER A 386 -16.85 -2.08 -5.46
N SER A 387 -17.80 -2.99 -5.64
CA SER A 387 -18.49 -3.75 -4.59
C SER A 387 -18.10 -5.24 -4.52
N TYR A 388 -17.03 -5.66 -5.20
CA TYR A 388 -16.70 -7.09 -5.35
C TYR A 388 -16.11 -7.75 -4.08
N LEU A 389 -15.52 -6.97 -3.18
CA LEU A 389 -14.83 -7.47 -1.98
C LEU A 389 -15.60 -7.18 -0.70
N ASP A 390 -15.39 -8.03 0.31
CA ASP A 390 -15.96 -7.87 1.64
C ASP A 390 -15.13 -6.90 2.50
N GLU A 391 -15.69 -6.44 3.62
CA GLU A 391 -15.00 -5.52 4.55
C GLU A 391 -13.64 -6.06 5.03
N GLN A 392 -13.56 -7.36 5.33
CA GLN A 392 -12.34 -8.01 5.84
C GLN A 392 -11.21 -8.10 4.80
N ASP A 393 -11.51 -7.86 3.53
CA ASP A 393 -10.52 -7.86 2.45
C ASP A 393 -9.72 -6.55 2.39
N PHE A 394 -10.00 -5.57 3.26
CA PHE A 394 -9.32 -4.28 3.28
C PHE A 394 -8.70 -3.95 4.63
N SER A 395 -7.53 -3.30 4.59
CA SER A 395 -6.88 -2.72 5.77
C SER A 395 -7.34 -1.30 6.08
N ASP A 396 -7.87 -0.58 5.09
CA ASP A 396 -8.45 0.77 5.23
C ASP A 396 -9.54 0.99 4.17
N TYR A 397 -9.73 2.23 3.69
CA TYR A 397 -10.74 2.57 2.69
C TYR A 397 -10.57 1.85 1.33
N HIS A 398 -9.34 1.53 0.90
CA HIS A 398 -9.08 1.01 -0.45
C HIS A 398 -7.86 0.08 -0.54
N HIS A 399 -6.98 0.06 0.47
CA HIS A 399 -5.87 -0.87 0.50
C HIS A 399 -6.37 -2.27 0.84
N MET A 400 -6.30 -3.16 -0.15
CA MET A 400 -6.60 -4.57 0.01
C MET A 400 -5.56 -5.26 0.89
N THR A 401 -6.03 -6.18 1.73
CA THR A 401 -5.16 -7.12 2.43
C THR A 401 -4.63 -8.17 1.47
N TYR A 402 -3.64 -8.95 1.91
CA TYR A 402 -3.15 -10.10 1.13
C TYR A 402 -4.31 -11.05 0.71
N PRO A 403 -5.22 -11.50 1.60
CA PRO A 403 -6.41 -12.24 1.19
C PRO A 403 -7.30 -11.53 0.17
N GLY A 404 -7.50 -10.21 0.31
CA GLY A 404 -8.28 -9.42 -0.67
C GLY A 404 -7.64 -9.44 -2.06
N MET A 405 -6.32 -9.29 -2.13
CA MET A 405 -5.57 -9.39 -3.39
C MET A 405 -5.62 -10.79 -4.00
N GLU A 406 -5.55 -11.85 -3.20
CA GLU A 406 -5.70 -13.23 -3.69
C GLU A 406 -7.08 -13.48 -4.33
N LYS A 407 -8.15 -12.83 -3.81
CA LYS A 407 -9.48 -12.85 -4.43
C LYS A 407 -9.52 -12.06 -5.75
N MET A 408 -8.78 -10.96 -5.84
CA MET A 408 -8.79 -10.05 -6.99
C MET A 408 -7.89 -10.45 -8.14
N ASN A 409 -6.73 -11.05 -7.89
CA ASN A 409 -5.79 -11.53 -8.90
C ASN A 409 -6.48 -12.34 -10.03
N PRO A 410 -7.26 -13.41 -9.73
CA PRO A 410 -7.96 -14.16 -10.77
C PRO A 410 -9.11 -13.38 -11.41
N LYS A 411 -9.60 -12.28 -10.79
CA LYS A 411 -10.60 -11.41 -11.38
C LYS A 411 -9.99 -10.50 -12.43
N TYR A 412 -8.85 -9.86 -12.13
CA TYR A 412 -8.09 -9.07 -13.10
C TYR A 412 -7.66 -9.91 -14.29
N ALA A 413 -7.06 -11.08 -14.05
CA ALA A 413 -6.61 -11.97 -15.11
C ALA A 413 -7.76 -12.33 -16.09
N ARG A 414 -8.94 -12.65 -15.55
CA ARG A 414 -10.12 -12.94 -16.38
C ARG A 414 -10.59 -11.74 -17.21
N ILE A 415 -10.57 -10.53 -16.65
CA ILE A 415 -10.95 -9.32 -17.39
C ILE A 415 -10.00 -9.08 -18.56
N VAL A 416 -8.69 -9.27 -18.32
CA VAL A 416 -7.68 -9.15 -19.38
C VAL A 416 -7.92 -10.23 -20.44
N GLU A 417 -8.12 -11.49 -20.06
CA GLU A 417 -8.44 -12.58 -20.99
C GLU A 417 -9.70 -12.30 -21.81
N GLU A 418 -10.76 -11.76 -21.21
CA GLU A 418 -12.00 -11.39 -21.90
C GLU A 418 -11.76 -10.35 -23.01
N VAL A 419 -10.86 -9.39 -22.78
CA VAL A 419 -10.51 -8.36 -23.77
C VAL A 419 -9.76 -8.96 -24.97
N PHE A 420 -8.86 -9.92 -24.74
CA PHE A 420 -8.10 -10.58 -25.81
C PHE A 420 -8.83 -11.73 -26.52
N ARG A 421 -9.91 -12.27 -25.93
CA ARG A 421 -10.71 -13.35 -26.56
C ARG A 421 -11.78 -12.88 -27.53
N ASN A 422 -12.13 -11.59 -27.51
CA ASN A 422 -13.15 -11.01 -28.38
C ASN A 422 -12.57 -10.52 -29.73
N GLU A 423 -11.36 -10.96 -30.08
CA GLU A 423 -10.75 -10.88 -31.41
C GLU A 423 -11.04 -12.16 -32.21
#